data_AF-A0A2P1H0V4-F1
#
_entry.id   AF-A0A2P1H0V4-F1
#
_cell.length_a   1.000
_cell.length_b   1.000
_cell.length_c   1.000
_cell.angle_alpha   90.00
_cell.angle_beta   90.00
_cell.angle_gamma   90.00
#
_symmetry.space_group_name_H-M   'P 1'
#
loop_
_entity.id
_entity.type
_entity.pdbx_description
1 polymer ?
#
loop_
_entity_poly.entity_id
_entity_poly.type
_entity_poly.pdbx_seq_one_letter_code
_entity_poly.pdbx_strand_id
1 'polypeptide(L)'
;CEGCKGFFKRTVRKDLTYACRDDKNCMIDKRQRNRCQYCRYMKCLQQGMKREAVQEERQRVKEKGDEVESTSGANSDMPVEQIMEAE
;
A
#
# COMPACT_ATOMS: atom_id res chain seq x y z
N CYS A 1 5.19 -6.80 -18.52
CA CYS A 1 4.37 -5.72 -19.12
C CYS A 1 4.16 -4.58 -18.11
N GLU A 2 3.92 -3.35 -18.58
CA GLU A 2 3.77 -2.16 -17.71
C GLU A 2 2.65 -2.30 -16.66
N GLY A 3 1.55 -2.97 -17.00
CA GLY A 3 0.45 -3.17 -16.04
C GLY A 3 0.83 -3.96 -14.78
N CYS A 4 1.71 -4.97 -14.90
CA CYS A 4 2.17 -5.76 -13.75
C CYS A 4 3.29 -5.05 -12.98
N LYS A 5 4.17 -4.31 -13.69
CA LYS A 5 5.16 -3.43 -13.07
C LYS A 5 4.49 -2.40 -12.16
N GLY A 6 3.45 -1.71 -12.64
CA GLY A 6 2.72 -0.74 -11.84
C GLY A 6 1.96 -1.35 -10.67
N PHE A 7 1.37 -2.54 -10.86
CA PHE A 7 0.72 -3.30 -9.79
C PHE A 7 1.71 -3.66 -8.68
N PHE A 8 2.82 -4.32 -9.02
CA PHE A 8 3.86 -4.74 -8.08
C PHE A 8 4.43 -3.56 -7.29
N LYS A 9 4.75 -2.45 -7.98
CA LYS A 9 5.24 -1.22 -7.34
C LYS A 9 4.27 -0.68 -6.27
N ARG A 10 2.96 -0.63 -6.57
CA ARG A 10 1.95 -0.17 -5.61
C ARG A 10 1.79 -1.13 -4.44
N THR A 11 1.80 -2.43 -4.71
CA THR A 11 1.70 -3.46 -3.67
C THR A 11 2.84 -3.33 -2.68
N VAL A 12 4.08 -3.19 -3.16
CA VAL A 12 5.26 -3.10 -2.28
C VAL A 12 5.28 -1.79 -1.48
N ARG A 13 5.09 -0.63 -2.12
CA ARG A 13 5.19 0.68 -1.42
C ARG A 13 4.13 0.93 -0.37
N LYS A 14 2.92 0.40 -0.59
CA LYS A 14 1.82 0.56 0.34
C LYS A 14 1.68 -0.66 1.27
N ASP A 15 2.66 -1.56 1.24
CA ASP A 15 2.68 -2.86 1.92
C ASP A 15 1.31 -3.58 1.91
N LEU A 16 0.71 -3.66 0.72
CA LEU A 16 -0.65 -4.18 0.58
C LEU A 16 -0.64 -5.71 0.68
N THR A 17 -1.46 -6.22 1.57
CA THR A 17 -1.78 -7.65 1.66
C THR A 17 -3.09 -7.95 0.95
N TYR A 18 -3.11 -9.01 0.15
CA TYR A 18 -4.31 -9.44 -0.57
C TYR A 18 -4.74 -10.83 -0.10
N ALA A 19 -6.04 -11.12 -0.18
CA ALA A 19 -6.60 -12.45 0.01
C ALA A 19 -7.13 -13.00 -1.32
N CYS A 20 -6.92 -14.29 -1.57
CA CYS A 20 -7.63 -15.00 -2.63
C CYS A 20 -9.04 -15.35 -2.14
N ARG A 21 -10.02 -15.34 -3.04
CA ARG A 21 -11.40 -15.78 -2.76
C ARG A 21 -11.67 -17.22 -3.19
N ASP A 22 -10.71 -17.82 -3.89
CA ASP A 22 -10.74 -19.19 -4.41
C ASP A 22 -9.51 -19.95 -3.86
N ASP A 23 -9.08 -21.02 -4.52
CA ASP A 23 -8.00 -21.93 -4.09
C ASP A 23 -6.58 -21.41 -4.34
N LYS A 24 -6.36 -20.09 -4.30
CA LYS A 24 -5.04 -19.46 -4.52
C LYS A 24 -4.37 -19.81 -5.87
N ASN A 25 -5.16 -20.29 -6.84
CA ASN A 25 -4.68 -20.74 -8.16
C ASN A 25 -5.42 -20.05 -9.33
N CYS A 26 -5.87 -18.80 -9.14
CA CYS A 26 -6.58 -18.07 -10.18
C CYS A 26 -5.70 -17.86 -11.42
N MET A 27 -6.27 -18.08 -12.62
CA MET A 27 -5.59 -17.85 -13.89
C MET A 27 -5.24 -16.37 -14.08
N ILE A 28 -3.98 -16.07 -14.39
CA ILE A 28 -3.49 -14.70 -14.63
C ILE A 28 -3.04 -14.58 -16.09
N ASP A 29 -3.92 -14.01 -16.92
CA ASP A 29 -3.69 -13.67 -18.32
C ASP A 29 -3.94 -12.16 -18.60
N LYS A 30 -3.85 -11.73 -19.86
CA LYS A 30 -4.04 -10.31 -20.23
C LYS A 30 -5.44 -9.77 -19.93
N ARG A 31 -6.49 -10.60 -20.02
CA ARG A 31 -7.90 -10.21 -19.89
C ARG A 31 -8.37 -10.22 -18.44
N GLN A 32 -7.97 -11.22 -17.64
CA GLN A 32 -8.51 -11.44 -16.30
C GLN A 32 -7.49 -11.33 -15.15
N ARG A 33 -6.25 -10.87 -15.39
CA ARG A 33 -5.26 -10.63 -14.32
C ARG A 33 -5.73 -9.74 -13.16
N ASN A 34 -6.78 -8.93 -13.35
CA ASN A 34 -7.32 -8.07 -12.29
C ASN A 34 -8.35 -8.79 -11.40
N ARG A 35 -8.79 -10.01 -11.75
CA ARG A 35 -9.80 -10.79 -11.01
C ARG A 35 -9.36 -11.13 -9.59
N CYS A 36 -8.08 -11.46 -9.41
CA CYS A 36 -7.51 -11.79 -8.11
C CYS A 36 -6.14 -11.11 -7.91
N GLN A 37 -6.08 -10.15 -7.00
CA GLN A 37 -4.85 -9.43 -6.67
C GLN A 37 -3.83 -10.34 -5.98
N TYR A 38 -4.26 -11.25 -5.10
CA TYR A 38 -3.38 -12.22 -4.44
C TYR A 38 -2.64 -13.07 -5.48
N CYS A 39 -3.36 -13.79 -6.34
CA CYS A 39 -2.75 -14.69 -7.33
C CYS A 39 -1.88 -13.92 -8.32
N ARG A 40 -2.27 -12.68 -8.67
CA ARG A 40 -1.44 -11.81 -9.50
C ARG A 40 -0.12 -11.45 -8.83
N TYR A 41 -0.14 -11.09 -7.54
CA TYR A 41 1.06 -10.75 -6.78
C TYR A 41 1.96 -11.97 -6.58
N MET A 42 1.39 -13.11 -6.21
CA MET A 42 2.13 -14.37 -6.12
C MET A 42 2.78 -14.74 -7.45
N LYS A 43 2.08 -14.59 -8.58
CA LYS A 43 2.68 -14.83 -9.90
C LYS A 43 3.81 -13.84 -10.21
N CYS A 44 3.71 -12.58 -9.80
CA CYS A 44 4.83 -11.62 -9.93
C CYS A 44 6.07 -12.11 -9.18
N LEU A 45 5.92 -12.58 -7.94
CA LEU A 45 7.02 -13.14 -7.15
C LEU A 45 7.60 -14.40 -7.80
N GLN A 46 6.75 -15.33 -8.24
CA GLN A 46 7.15 -16.57 -8.92
C GLN A 46 7.91 -16.31 -10.23
N GLN A 47 7.61 -15.21 -10.92
CA GLN A 47 8.30 -14.76 -12.13
C GLN A 47 9.55 -13.92 -11.84
N GLY A 48 9.97 -13.81 -10.57
CA GLY A 48 11.22 -13.18 -10.17
C GLY A 48 11.14 -11.67 -9.91
N MET A 49 9.96 -11.08 -9.75
CA MET A 49 9.87 -9.69 -9.30
C MET A 49 10.32 -9.57 -7.84
N LYS A 50 11.36 -8.75 -7.61
CA LYS A 50 12.03 -8.55 -6.33
C LYS A 50 11.45 -7.38 -5.56
N ARG A 51 11.04 -7.57 -4.29
CA ARG A 51 10.44 -6.49 -3.47
C ARG A 51 11.47 -5.39 -3.22
N GLU A 52 12.70 -5.79 -2.91
CA GLU A 52 13.86 -4.94 -2.65
C GLU A 52 14.29 -4.09 -3.85
N ALA A 53 13.88 -4.46 -5.07
CA ALA A 53 14.16 -3.66 -6.27
C ALA A 53 13.20 -2.45 -6.41
N VAL A 54 12.15 -2.37 -5.60
CA VAL A 54 11.21 -1.24 -5.60
C VAL A 54 11.77 -0.15 -4.69
N GLN A 55 12.28 0.92 -5.30
CA GLN A 55 12.67 2.14 -4.56
C GLN A 55 11.45 2.80 -3.93
N GLU A 56 11.67 3.56 -2.86
CA GLU A 56 10.65 4.38 -2.21
C GLU A 56 10.05 5.47 -3.11
N GLU A 57 9.03 6.16 -2.62
CA GLU A 57 8.52 7.34 -3.31
C GLU A 57 9.58 8.43 -3.37
N ARG A 58 9.68 9.09 -4.54
CA ARG A 58 10.49 10.30 -4.66
C ARG A 58 9.77 11.38 -3.87
N GLN A 59 10.39 11.84 -2.79
CA GLN A 59 9.94 13.06 -2.13
C GLN A 59 9.98 14.17 -3.17
N ARG A 60 8.80 14.68 -3.54
CA ARG A 60 8.73 15.99 -4.18
C ARG A 60 9.11 16.96 -3.08
N VAL A 61 10.03 17.88 -3.34
CA VAL A 61 10.24 19.04 -2.47
C VAL A 61 8.90 19.77 -2.41
N LYS A 62 8.08 19.42 -1.43
CA LYS A 62 6.92 20.20 -1.05
C LYS A 62 7.49 21.25 -0.12
N GLU A 63 7.40 22.51 -0.52
CA GLU A 63 7.39 23.61 0.44
C GLU A 63 6.38 23.22 1.53
N LYS A 64 6.80 23.28 2.80
CA LYS A 64 5.98 22.90 3.97
C LYS A 64 4.58 23.52 3.83
N GLY A 65 3.58 22.69 3.59
CA GLY A 65 2.18 23.08 3.45
C GLY A 65 1.30 21.87 3.72
N ASP A 66 0.83 21.80 4.96
CA ASP A 66 -0.24 21.00 5.52
C ASP A 66 -0.28 19.49 5.19
N GLU A 67 0.19 18.70 6.14
CA GLU A 67 -0.20 17.30 6.31
C GLU A 67 -1.68 17.23 6.70
N VAL A 68 -2.52 16.72 5.80
CA VAL A 68 -3.81 16.14 6.19
C VAL A 68 -3.69 14.63 6.16
N GLU A 69 -3.26 14.06 7.28
CA GLU A 69 -3.41 12.64 7.58
C GLU A 69 -4.90 12.30 7.66
N SER A 70 -5.44 11.64 6.64
CA SER A 70 -6.68 10.89 6.79
C SER A 70 -6.36 9.49 7.29
N THR A 71 -6.38 9.29 8.60
CA THR A 71 -6.46 7.97 9.21
C THR A 71 -7.56 7.95 10.26
N SER A 72 -8.61 7.19 9.98
CA SER A 72 -9.58 6.75 10.97
C SER A 72 -8.94 5.69 11.86
N GLY A 73 -8.55 6.08 13.08
CA GLY A 73 -8.02 5.19 14.12
C GLY A 73 -7.46 6.00 15.29
N ALA A 74 -8.19 6.03 16.41
CA ALA A 74 -7.85 6.80 17.61
C ALA A 74 -6.55 6.35 18.28
N ASN A 75 -5.70 7.29 18.75
CA ASN A 75 -5.56 7.60 20.18
C ASN A 75 -4.42 8.60 20.50
N SER A 76 -4.76 9.54 21.39
CA SER A 76 -3.98 10.01 22.55
C SER A 76 -2.63 10.72 22.36
N ASP A 77 -2.64 12.04 22.15
CA ASP A 77 -1.60 12.91 22.74
C ASP A 77 -2.03 14.39 22.81
N MET A 78 -2.98 14.68 23.71
CA MET A 78 -3.21 16.01 24.26
C MET A 78 -3.59 15.81 25.74
N PRO A 79 -2.65 15.99 26.69
CA PRO A 79 -2.94 15.76 28.09
C PRO A 79 -3.95 16.80 28.60
N VAL A 80 -5.09 16.31 29.09
CA VAL A 80 -6.20 17.09 29.64
C VAL A 80 -5.77 17.97 30.83
N GLU A 81 -4.62 17.68 31.44
CA GLU A 81 -4.04 18.47 32.54
C GLU A 81 -3.80 19.95 32.16
N GLN A 82 -3.50 20.28 30.90
CA GLN A 82 -3.31 21.67 30.47
C GLN A 82 -4.61 22.47 30.31
N ILE A 83 -5.78 21.83 30.38
CA ILE A 83 -7.08 22.50 30.23
C ILE A 83 -7.61 23.00 31.59
N MET A 84 -7.18 22.40 32.70
CA MET A 84 -7.68 22.78 34.05
C MET A 84 -6.93 23.94 34.71
N GLU A 85 -5.79 24.40 34.17
CA GLU A 85 -5.06 25.56 34.69
C GLU A 85 -5.47 26.90 34.06
N ALA A 86 -6.45 26.88 33.14
CA ALA A 86 -6.91 28.06 32.42
C ALA A 86 -8.27 28.64 32.91
N GLU A 87 -8.83 28.14 34.02
CA GLU A 87 -9.99 28.73 34.71
C GLU A 87 -9.78 28.84 36.23
#